data_AF-A0A917KML7-F1
#
_entry.id   AF-A0A917KML7-F1
#
_cell.length_a   1.000
_cell.length_b   1.000
_cell.length_c   1.000
_cell.angle_alpha   90.00
_cell.angle_beta   90.00
_cell.angle_gamma   90.00
#
_symmetry.space_group_name_H-M   'P 1'
#
loop_
_entity.id
_entity.type
_entity.pdbx_description
1 polymer ?
#
loop_
_entity_poly.entity_id
_entity_poly.type
_entity_poly.pdbx_seq_one_letter_code
_entity_poly.pdbx_strand_id
1 'polypeptide(L)'
;MSDAAQPTAAEVRAAAEAVKTALDRHLAAVERRSGEDDPDVYEAFNQLAAAAEVYDELLYDRYDEVTPFEIPGSDDALPPYAGPEEPNALSVLIRRDYAVVEPRRLLAHAQRVEAVDDEGTEASGTVHGALGILFGEFEPDEIASRHKEFGLEEADSTLWVTAADEPTDPGEWLEAPFDQVDAERVVCRFDVSAVFDDDADDVIEDDDLLEDALDPDLVAAGLDEDEDLEPLDADRLR
;
A
#
# COMPACT_ATOMS: atom_id res chain seq x y z
N MET A 1 0.23 -7.58 42.03
CA MET A 1 -0.30 -6.74 40.94
C MET A 1 0.27 -5.36 41.16
N SER A 2 1.01 -4.85 40.18
CA SER A 2 1.84 -3.64 40.33
C SER A 2 0.93 -2.43 40.49
N ASP A 3 1.15 -1.66 41.56
CA ASP A 3 0.53 -0.35 41.80
C ASP A 3 1.25 0.65 40.89
N ALA A 4 0.89 0.69 39.61
CA ALA A 4 1.36 1.73 38.70
C ALA A 4 0.69 3.04 39.11
N ALA A 5 1.48 4.02 39.53
CA ALA A 5 0.96 5.32 39.94
C ALA A 5 0.22 5.97 38.75
N GLN A 6 -1.05 6.30 38.93
CA GLN A 6 -1.85 7.00 37.93
C GLN A 6 -1.23 8.36 37.59
N PRO A 7 -1.17 8.75 36.30
CA PRO A 7 -0.60 10.02 35.90
C PRO A 7 -1.35 11.20 36.52
N THR A 8 -0.62 12.26 36.83
CA THR A 8 -1.15 13.46 37.46
C THR A 8 -1.77 14.39 36.43
N ALA A 9 -2.72 15.23 36.87
CA ALA A 9 -3.25 16.29 36.01
C ALA A 9 -2.19 17.31 35.56
N ALA A 10 -1.03 17.37 36.23
CA ALA A 10 0.08 18.22 35.80
C ALA A 10 0.82 17.60 34.61
N GLU A 11 1.03 16.28 34.61
CA GLU A 11 1.63 15.54 33.50
C GLU A 11 0.77 15.61 32.24
N VAL A 12 -0.55 15.40 32.36
CA VAL A 12 -1.48 15.54 31.21
C VAL A 12 -1.41 16.95 30.61
N ARG A 13 -1.36 18.00 31.45
CA ARG A 13 -1.20 19.38 30.96
C ARG A 13 0.15 19.63 30.31
N ALA A 14 1.23 19.05 30.86
CA ALA A 14 2.56 19.17 30.28
C ALA A 14 2.63 18.50 28.90
N ALA A 15 2.02 17.33 28.74
CA ALA A 15 1.89 16.66 27.45
C ALA A 15 1.06 17.47 26.46
N ALA A 16 -0.07 18.06 26.88
CA ALA A 16 -0.85 18.96 26.02
C ALA A 16 -0.04 20.17 25.54
N GLU A 17 0.82 20.75 26.38
CA GLU A 17 1.73 21.82 25.96
C GLU A 17 2.84 21.33 25.03
N ALA A 18 3.30 20.08 25.19
CA ALA A 18 4.27 19.47 24.29
C ALA A 18 3.69 19.29 22.88
N VAL A 19 2.44 18.84 22.76
CA VAL A 19 1.72 18.74 21.48
C VAL A 19 1.64 20.10 20.79
N LYS A 20 1.22 21.15 21.51
CA LYS A 20 1.15 22.52 20.95
C LYS A 20 2.51 23.00 20.45
N THR A 21 3.56 22.78 21.25
CA THR A 21 4.93 23.16 20.90
C THR A 21 5.41 22.40 19.66
N ALA A 22 5.10 21.11 19.55
CA ALA A 22 5.46 20.30 18.40
C ALA A 22 4.67 20.72 17.14
N LEU A 23 3.40 21.10 17.30
CA LEU A 23 2.57 21.59 16.20
C LEU A 23 3.11 22.92 15.64
N ASP A 24 3.51 23.85 16.51
CA ASP A 24 4.15 25.10 16.11
C ASP A 24 5.48 24.85 15.38
N ARG A 25 6.28 23.88 15.86
CA ARG A 25 7.53 23.47 15.20
C ARG A 25 7.28 22.88 13.81
N HIS A 26 6.29 22.00 13.70
CA HIS A 26 5.90 21.38 12.44
C HIS A 26 5.44 22.43 11.44
N LEU A 27 4.56 23.35 11.84
CA LEU A 27 4.14 24.46 10.98
C LEU A 27 5.34 25.31 10.53
N ALA A 28 6.24 25.65 11.45
CA ALA A 28 7.43 26.43 11.12
C ALA A 28 8.42 25.68 10.20
N ALA A 29 8.41 24.34 10.19
CA ALA A 29 9.17 23.54 9.23
C ALA A 29 8.50 23.58 7.85
N VAL A 30 7.18 23.39 7.79
CA VAL A 30 6.40 23.46 6.55
C VAL A 30 6.53 24.83 5.88
N GLU A 31 6.47 25.92 6.65
CA GLU A 31 6.62 27.29 6.12
C GLU A 31 8.02 27.58 5.55
N ARG A 32 9.04 26.83 5.99
CA ARG A 32 10.43 26.96 5.54
C ARG A 32 10.84 25.90 4.52
N ARG A 33 9.92 25.03 4.09
CA ARG A 33 10.26 23.87 3.26
C ARG A 33 10.93 24.28 1.94
N SER A 34 11.93 23.51 1.57
CA SER A 34 12.77 23.71 0.38
C SER A 34 12.39 22.81 -0.80
N GLY A 35 11.46 21.87 -0.59
CA GLY A 35 10.97 20.92 -1.58
C GLY A 35 9.73 20.16 -1.10
N GLU A 36 9.27 19.20 -1.91
CA GLU A 36 8.15 18.31 -1.59
C GLU A 36 8.56 17.25 -0.54
N ASP A 37 9.80 16.76 -0.63
CA ASP A 37 10.40 15.78 0.29
C ASP A 37 11.43 16.43 1.24
N ASP A 38 11.02 17.45 1.99
CA ASP A 38 11.92 18.13 2.92
C ASP A 38 12.12 17.31 4.21
N PRO A 39 13.36 16.86 4.53
CA PRO A 39 13.62 16.03 5.71
C PRO A 39 13.31 16.74 7.03
N ASP A 40 13.43 18.08 7.09
CA ASP A 40 13.11 18.84 8.31
C ASP A 40 11.61 18.79 8.60
N VAL A 41 10.77 18.75 7.56
CA VAL A 41 9.31 18.62 7.70
C VAL A 41 8.95 17.23 8.21
N TYR A 42 9.57 16.20 7.64
CA TYR A 42 9.36 14.81 8.06
C TYR A 42 9.78 14.59 9.52
N GLU A 43 10.94 15.10 9.93
CA GLU A 43 11.40 15.01 11.31
C GLU A 43 10.42 15.73 12.27
N ALA A 44 9.98 16.93 11.91
CA ALA A 44 9.04 17.69 12.73
C ALA A 44 7.65 17.03 12.81
N PHE A 45 7.22 16.36 11.75
CA PHE A 45 6.00 15.55 11.72
C PHE A 45 6.09 14.39 12.72
N ASN A 46 7.19 13.62 12.69
CA ASN A 46 7.41 12.51 13.62
C ASN A 46 7.45 12.97 15.08
N GLN A 47 8.06 14.13 15.36
CA GLN A 47 8.06 14.72 16.71
C GLN A 47 6.67 15.13 17.17
N LEU A 48 5.82 15.63 16.26
CA LEU A 48 4.42 15.95 16.56
C LEU A 48 3.60 14.69 16.85
N ALA A 49 3.76 13.65 16.02
CA ALA A 49 3.12 12.35 16.23
C ALA A 49 3.46 11.78 17.62
N ALA A 50 4.75 11.68 17.95
CA ALA A 50 5.20 11.17 19.25
C ALA A 50 4.66 12.00 20.43
N ALA A 51 4.60 13.33 20.30
CA ALA A 51 4.03 14.17 21.35
C ALA A 51 2.52 13.94 21.53
N ALA A 52 1.79 13.73 20.44
CA ALA A 52 0.35 13.48 20.45
C ALA A 52 0.02 12.11 21.05
N GLU A 53 0.79 11.07 20.75
CA GLU A 53 0.64 9.74 21.35
C GLU A 53 0.82 9.76 22.87
N VAL A 54 1.89 10.40 23.36
CA VAL A 54 2.12 10.56 24.81
C VAL A 54 0.98 11.32 25.49
N TYR A 55 0.41 12.32 24.81
CA TYR A 55 -0.74 13.05 25.34
C TYR A 55 -2.00 12.16 25.41
N ASP A 56 -2.27 11.38 24.36
CA ASP A 56 -3.42 10.48 24.30
C ASP A 56 -3.33 9.39 25.37
N GLU A 57 -2.16 8.77 25.56
CA GLU A 57 -1.91 7.77 26.62
C GLU A 57 -2.18 8.36 28.02
N LEU A 58 -1.60 9.53 28.32
CA LEU A 58 -1.79 10.17 29.62
C LEU A 58 -3.24 10.66 29.83
N LEU A 59 -3.91 11.08 28.75
CA LEU A 59 -5.32 11.49 28.79
C LEU A 59 -6.21 10.28 29.10
N TYR A 60 -5.98 9.16 28.43
CA TYR A 60 -6.70 7.92 28.65
C TYR A 60 -6.48 7.38 30.06
N ASP A 61 -5.22 7.25 30.49
CA ASP A 61 -4.87 6.72 31.81
C ASP A 61 -5.52 7.50 32.96
N ARG A 62 -5.65 8.83 32.80
CA ARG A 62 -6.15 9.70 33.85
C ARG A 62 -7.65 9.97 33.79
N TYR A 63 -8.21 10.07 32.60
CA TYR A 63 -9.59 10.53 32.39
C TYR A 63 -10.48 9.53 31.65
N ASP A 64 -9.94 8.41 31.16
CA ASP A 64 -10.64 7.41 30.32
C ASP A 64 -11.27 8.04 29.07
N GLU A 65 -10.55 9.02 28.50
CA GLU A 65 -10.94 9.78 27.31
C GLU A 65 -9.84 9.64 26.25
N VAL A 66 -10.23 9.70 24.98
CA VAL A 66 -9.32 9.62 23.82
C VAL A 66 -9.50 10.83 22.91
N THR A 67 -8.46 11.19 22.18
CA THR A 67 -8.54 12.25 21.18
C THR A 67 -9.20 11.75 19.89
N PRO A 68 -9.92 12.61 19.14
CA PRO A 68 -10.56 12.22 17.88
C PRO A 68 -9.59 12.21 16.68
N PHE A 69 -8.29 12.40 16.90
CA PHE A 69 -7.27 12.47 15.85
C PHE A 69 -6.48 11.16 15.83
N GLU A 70 -6.49 10.48 14.70
CA GLU A 70 -5.65 9.29 14.50
C GLU A 70 -4.33 9.69 13.87
N ILE A 71 -3.23 9.20 14.46
CA ILE A 71 -1.91 9.27 13.87
C ILE A 71 -1.81 8.05 12.95
N PRO A 72 -1.52 8.21 11.65
CA PRO A 72 -1.22 7.06 10.79
C PRO A 72 -0.15 6.20 11.45
N GLY A 73 -0.49 4.95 11.78
CA GLY A 73 0.25 4.13 12.72
C GLY A 73 1.74 4.00 12.36
N SER A 74 2.61 4.39 13.30
CA SER A 74 4.06 4.14 13.23
C SER A 74 4.43 2.70 13.64
N ASP A 75 3.55 1.98 14.33
CA ASP A 75 3.85 0.65 14.88
C ASP A 75 3.82 -0.49 13.83
N ASP A 76 3.16 -0.30 12.69
CA ASP A 76 3.20 -1.22 11.54
C ASP A 76 4.12 -0.73 10.41
N ALA A 77 4.67 0.48 10.55
CA ALA A 77 5.51 1.11 9.54
C ALA A 77 6.96 0.65 9.70
N LEU A 78 7.50 -0.01 8.67
CA LEU A 78 8.92 -0.31 8.60
C LEU A 78 9.75 0.99 8.61
N PRO A 79 10.97 0.97 9.18
CA PRO A 79 11.83 2.14 9.15
C PRO A 79 12.10 2.58 7.69
N PRO A 80 12.30 3.88 7.43
CA PRO A 80 12.64 4.34 6.08
C PRO A 80 13.89 3.63 5.56
N TYR A 81 13.89 3.28 4.27
CA TYR A 81 15.04 2.68 3.62
C TYR A 81 16.30 3.56 3.80
N ALA A 82 17.33 2.98 4.40
CA ALA A 82 18.57 3.70 4.75
C ALA A 82 19.74 3.46 3.79
N GLY A 83 19.52 2.72 2.69
CA GLY A 83 20.54 2.37 1.71
C GLY A 83 20.75 3.43 0.61
N PRO A 84 21.58 3.13 -0.41
CA PRO A 84 21.90 4.07 -1.49
C PRO A 84 20.67 4.41 -2.36
N GLU A 85 20.64 5.63 -2.93
CA GLU A 85 19.58 6.10 -3.83
C GLU A 85 19.38 5.19 -5.06
N GLU A 86 20.45 4.58 -5.57
CA GLU A 86 20.43 3.67 -6.72
C GLU A 86 20.82 2.23 -6.28
N PRO A 87 19.86 1.38 -5.87
CA PRO A 87 20.13 -0.01 -5.53
C PRO A 87 20.49 -0.82 -6.79
N ASN A 88 21.45 -1.73 -6.69
CA ASN A 88 21.93 -2.52 -7.83
C ASN A 88 21.31 -3.92 -7.93
N ALA A 89 20.64 -4.38 -6.87
CA ALA A 89 19.90 -5.65 -6.83
C ALA A 89 18.68 -5.52 -5.90
N LEU A 90 17.65 -6.32 -6.18
CA LEU A 90 16.41 -6.38 -5.41
C LEU A 90 16.02 -7.84 -5.14
N SER A 91 15.37 -8.08 -4.01
CA SER A 91 14.65 -9.31 -3.71
C SER A 91 13.19 -8.99 -3.41
N VAL A 92 12.29 -9.86 -3.88
CA VAL A 92 10.85 -9.70 -3.67
C VAL A 92 10.35 -10.90 -2.88
N LEU A 93 9.83 -10.64 -1.69
CA LEU A 93 9.25 -11.66 -0.82
C LEU A 93 7.74 -11.51 -0.83
N ILE A 94 7.04 -12.60 -1.12
CA ILE A 94 5.59 -12.61 -1.22
C ILE A 94 5.07 -13.65 -0.24
N ARG A 95 4.14 -13.22 0.62
CA ARG A 95 3.28 -14.12 1.39
C ARG A 95 1.85 -13.94 0.88
N ARG A 96 1.24 -15.05 0.47
CA ARG A 96 -0.18 -15.11 0.09
C ARG A 96 -0.83 -16.18 0.94
N ASP A 97 -1.82 -15.80 1.72
CA ASP A 97 -2.59 -16.74 2.52
C ASP A 97 -3.86 -17.13 1.74
N TYR A 98 -4.27 -18.40 1.83
CA TYR A 98 -5.48 -18.90 1.20
C TYR A 98 -6.35 -19.65 2.21
N ALA A 99 -7.65 -19.42 2.15
CA ALA A 99 -8.65 -20.23 2.83
C ALA A 99 -9.17 -21.34 1.91
N VAL A 100 -9.22 -22.59 2.40
CA VAL A 100 -9.86 -23.68 1.65
C VAL A 100 -11.38 -23.63 1.88
N VAL A 101 -12.10 -22.97 0.97
CA VAL A 101 -13.54 -22.74 1.08
C VAL A 101 -14.38 -23.84 0.40
N GLU A 102 -13.84 -24.48 -0.65
CA GLU A 102 -14.49 -25.58 -1.36
C GLU A 102 -13.62 -26.85 -1.43
N PRO A 103 -13.48 -27.61 -0.31
CA PRO A 103 -12.63 -28.80 -0.27
C PRO A 103 -12.96 -29.86 -1.33
N ARG A 104 -14.24 -29.99 -1.71
CA ARG A 104 -14.67 -30.95 -2.74
C ARG A 104 -14.18 -30.56 -4.13
N ARG A 105 -14.12 -29.27 -4.44
CA ARG A 105 -13.60 -28.77 -5.72
C ARG A 105 -12.10 -29.04 -5.81
N LEU A 106 -11.37 -28.74 -4.74
CA LEU A 106 -9.95 -29.03 -4.60
C LEU A 106 -9.63 -30.52 -4.82
N LEU A 107 -10.35 -31.41 -4.11
CA LEU A 107 -10.21 -32.87 -4.26
C LEU A 107 -10.48 -33.34 -5.69
N ALA A 108 -11.57 -32.85 -6.30
CA ALA A 108 -11.92 -33.21 -7.67
C ALA A 108 -10.85 -32.73 -8.67
N HIS A 109 -10.18 -31.61 -8.38
CA HIS A 109 -9.10 -31.12 -9.24
C HIS A 109 -7.84 -31.96 -9.12
N ALA A 110 -7.43 -32.29 -7.89
CA ALA A 110 -6.28 -33.17 -7.65
C ALA A 110 -6.47 -34.56 -8.24
N GLN A 111 -7.68 -35.13 -8.15
CA GLN A 111 -8.01 -36.41 -8.79
C GLN A 111 -7.90 -36.36 -10.32
N ARG A 112 -8.20 -35.21 -10.94
CA ARG A 112 -8.03 -35.05 -12.40
C ARG A 112 -6.56 -34.99 -12.80
N VAL A 113 -5.72 -34.34 -12.00
CA VAL A 113 -4.27 -34.27 -12.23
C VAL A 113 -3.66 -35.67 -12.08
N GLU A 114 -3.94 -36.33 -10.94
CA GLU A 114 -3.43 -37.67 -10.66
C GLU A 114 -3.89 -38.73 -11.67
N ALA A 115 -5.10 -38.60 -12.24
CA ALA A 115 -5.58 -39.52 -13.26
C ALA A 115 -4.80 -39.43 -14.60
N VAL A 116 -4.05 -38.34 -14.81
CA VAL A 116 -3.16 -38.17 -15.97
C VAL A 116 -1.75 -38.71 -15.67
N ASP A 117 -1.37 -38.79 -14.39
CA ASP A 117 -0.08 -39.30 -13.94
C ASP A 117 -0.12 -40.82 -13.68
N ASP A 118 0.60 -41.59 -14.49
CA ASP A 118 0.64 -43.07 -14.44
C ASP A 118 1.36 -43.66 -13.19
N GLU A 119 1.84 -42.82 -12.26
CA GLU A 119 2.64 -43.21 -11.06
C GLU A 119 1.85 -43.20 -9.73
N GLY A 120 0.51 -43.11 -9.78
CA GLY A 120 -0.38 -42.75 -8.66
C GLY A 120 -0.15 -43.41 -7.29
N THR A 121 0.15 -42.55 -6.30
CA THR A 121 -0.09 -42.80 -4.86
C THR A 121 -1.44 -42.16 -4.54
N GLU A 122 -2.41 -42.86 -3.93
CA GLU A 122 -3.79 -42.38 -3.62
C GLU A 122 -3.85 -41.14 -2.66
N ALA A 123 -3.11 -40.08 -2.96
CA ALA A 123 -2.93 -38.89 -2.13
C ALA A 123 -4.09 -37.91 -2.32
N SER A 124 -4.74 -37.90 -3.50
CA SER A 124 -5.91 -37.05 -3.78
C SER A 124 -7.16 -37.42 -2.98
N GLY A 125 -7.14 -38.51 -2.20
CA GLY A 125 -8.22 -38.89 -1.29
C GLY A 125 -8.36 -37.97 -0.07
N THR A 126 -7.40 -37.07 0.16
CA THR A 126 -7.41 -36.12 1.28
C THR A 126 -7.15 -34.70 0.82
N VAL A 127 -7.67 -33.71 1.56
CA VAL A 127 -7.42 -32.28 1.28
C VAL A 127 -5.92 -31.96 1.33
N HIS A 128 -5.21 -32.55 2.29
CA HIS A 128 -3.76 -32.38 2.42
C HIS A 128 -3.00 -32.88 1.18
N GLY A 129 -3.30 -34.10 0.71
CA GLY A 129 -2.66 -34.62 -0.50
C GLY A 129 -3.09 -33.87 -1.75
N ALA A 130 -4.33 -33.39 -1.83
CA ALA A 130 -4.79 -32.53 -2.92
C ALA A 130 -4.04 -31.19 -2.99
N LEU A 131 -3.71 -30.58 -1.84
CA LEU A 131 -2.84 -29.40 -1.80
C LEU A 131 -1.42 -29.73 -2.30
N GLY A 132 -0.87 -30.86 -1.88
CA GLY A 132 0.45 -31.31 -2.33
C GLY A 132 0.52 -31.53 -3.85
N ILE A 133 -0.53 -32.11 -4.43
CA ILE A 133 -0.66 -32.30 -5.89
C ILE A 133 -0.80 -30.94 -6.59
N LEU A 134 -1.66 -30.05 -6.08
CA LEU A 134 -1.87 -28.73 -6.67
C LEU A 134 -0.58 -27.91 -6.73
N PHE A 135 0.13 -27.76 -5.60
CA PHE A 135 1.37 -26.99 -5.53
C PHE A 135 2.58 -27.72 -6.13
N GLY A 136 2.45 -29.01 -6.47
CA GLY A 136 3.46 -29.76 -7.21
C GLY A 136 3.32 -29.64 -8.73
N GLU A 137 2.08 -29.50 -9.23
CA GLU A 137 1.77 -29.43 -10.67
C GLU A 137 1.75 -28.00 -11.20
N PHE A 138 1.22 -27.04 -10.42
CA PHE A 138 0.99 -25.68 -10.89
C PHE A 138 1.99 -24.69 -10.30
N GLU A 139 2.39 -23.71 -11.11
CA GLU A 139 3.21 -22.59 -10.64
C GLU A 139 2.41 -21.71 -9.65
N PRO A 140 3.06 -21.12 -8.63
CA PRO A 140 2.38 -20.29 -7.64
C PRO A 140 1.57 -19.13 -8.23
N ASP A 141 2.04 -18.53 -9.33
CA ASP A 141 1.33 -17.43 -10.00
C ASP A 141 0.12 -17.91 -10.80
N GLU A 142 0.14 -19.14 -11.32
CA GLU A 142 -1.05 -19.75 -11.92
C GLU A 142 -2.11 -20.01 -10.84
N ILE A 143 -1.70 -20.57 -9.70
CA ILE A 143 -2.59 -20.78 -8.56
C ILE A 143 -3.19 -19.45 -8.10
N ALA A 144 -2.38 -18.39 -7.99
CA ALA A 144 -2.85 -17.06 -7.63
C ALA A 144 -3.91 -16.53 -8.61
N SER A 145 -3.68 -16.67 -9.92
CA SER A 145 -4.62 -16.19 -10.94
C SER A 145 -5.96 -16.93 -10.99
N ARG A 146 -6.01 -18.19 -10.52
CA ARG A 146 -7.16 -19.10 -10.67
C ARG A 146 -7.57 -19.78 -9.37
N HIS A 147 -7.23 -19.20 -8.21
CA HIS A 147 -7.42 -19.78 -6.89
C HIS A 147 -8.87 -20.26 -6.63
N LYS A 148 -9.87 -19.50 -7.11
CA LYS A 148 -11.30 -19.84 -7.02
C LYS A 148 -11.67 -21.12 -7.77
N GLU A 149 -10.98 -21.42 -8.87
CA GLU A 149 -11.17 -22.68 -9.63
C GLU A 149 -10.68 -23.90 -8.85
N PHE A 150 -9.72 -23.70 -7.94
CA PHE A 150 -9.19 -24.73 -7.05
C PHE A 150 -9.99 -24.87 -5.75
N GLY A 151 -10.97 -24.00 -5.52
CA GLY A 151 -11.77 -23.97 -4.28
C GLY A 151 -11.03 -23.30 -3.12
N LEU A 152 -10.10 -22.42 -3.45
CA LEU A 152 -9.39 -21.54 -2.53
C LEU A 152 -10.01 -20.13 -2.63
N GLU A 153 -10.02 -19.42 -1.51
CA GLU A 153 -10.28 -17.98 -1.45
C GLU A 153 -9.00 -17.29 -0.97
N GLU A 154 -8.64 -16.18 -1.61
CA GLU A 154 -7.50 -15.37 -1.16
C GLU A 154 -7.84 -14.72 0.20
N ALA A 155 -6.89 -14.78 1.12
CA ALA A 155 -6.96 -14.10 2.41
C ALA A 155 -6.01 -12.90 2.37
N ASP A 156 -5.35 -12.57 3.48
CA ASP A 156 -4.36 -11.49 3.47
C ASP A 156 -3.15 -11.87 2.60
N SER A 157 -2.60 -10.88 1.91
CA SER A 157 -1.35 -10.99 1.18
C SER A 157 -0.44 -9.80 1.44
N THR A 158 0.85 -10.06 1.39
CA THR A 158 1.87 -9.08 1.70
C THR A 158 3.06 -9.28 0.76
N LEU A 159 3.52 -8.19 0.13
CA LEU A 159 4.67 -8.15 -0.77
C LEU A 159 5.72 -7.18 -0.20
N TRP A 160 6.95 -7.67 -0.04
CA TRP A 160 8.10 -6.89 0.44
C TRP A 160 9.14 -6.81 -0.66
N VAL A 161 9.64 -5.62 -0.94
CA VAL A 161 10.77 -5.40 -1.85
C VAL A 161 11.96 -4.93 -1.05
N THR A 162 13.06 -5.68 -1.11
CA THR A 162 14.28 -5.40 -0.35
C THR A 162 15.43 -5.11 -1.28
N ALA A 163 16.24 -4.09 -0.97
CA ALA A 163 17.47 -3.84 -1.70
C ALA A 163 18.62 -4.72 -1.19
N ALA A 164 19.47 -5.14 -2.12
CA ALA A 164 20.71 -5.84 -1.84
C ALA A 164 21.88 -5.05 -2.44
N ASP A 165 23.07 -5.22 -1.86
CA ASP A 165 24.29 -4.57 -2.34
C ASP A 165 24.94 -5.32 -3.50
N GLU A 166 24.64 -6.60 -3.67
CA GLU A 166 25.14 -7.46 -4.74
C GLU A 166 24.06 -8.50 -5.12
N PRO A 167 24.01 -8.96 -6.39
CA PRO A 167 23.14 -10.06 -6.78
C PRO A 167 23.51 -11.36 -6.05
N THR A 168 22.51 -12.10 -5.61
CA THR A 168 22.65 -13.40 -4.94
C THR A 168 23.10 -14.48 -5.92
N ASP A 169 23.86 -15.48 -5.44
CA ASP A 169 24.24 -16.61 -6.28
C ASP A 169 23.03 -17.54 -6.54
N PRO A 170 22.95 -18.20 -7.71
CA PRO A 170 21.85 -19.12 -8.02
C PRO A 170 21.70 -20.22 -6.97
N GLY A 171 20.54 -20.26 -6.31
CA GLY A 171 20.17 -21.28 -5.33
C GLY A 171 20.61 -21.01 -3.89
N GLU A 172 21.35 -19.93 -3.63
CA GLU A 172 21.89 -19.58 -2.30
C GLU A 172 20.81 -19.46 -1.22
N TRP A 173 19.63 -18.96 -1.59
CA TRP A 173 18.52 -18.70 -0.68
C TRP A 173 17.48 -19.84 -0.61
N LEU A 174 17.64 -20.91 -1.40
CA LEU A 174 16.65 -22.01 -1.44
C LEU A 174 16.56 -22.79 -0.11
N GLU A 175 17.63 -22.83 0.69
CA GLU A 175 17.62 -23.51 1.99
C GLU A 175 16.87 -22.73 3.07
N ALA A 176 16.90 -21.39 3.01
CA ALA A 176 16.28 -20.51 4.00
C ALA A 176 15.74 -19.22 3.34
N PRO A 177 14.70 -19.33 2.48
CA PRO A 177 14.22 -18.21 1.67
C PRO A 177 13.54 -17.09 2.49
N PHE A 178 13.24 -17.36 3.76
CA PHE A 178 12.52 -16.47 4.67
C PHE A 178 13.29 -16.19 5.96
N ASP A 179 14.60 -16.41 5.99
CA ASP A 179 15.41 -15.87 7.09
C ASP A 179 15.14 -14.37 7.21
N GLN A 180 15.01 -13.88 8.46
CA GLN A 180 14.43 -12.57 8.74
C GLN A 180 15.03 -11.47 7.86
N VAL A 181 14.16 -10.90 7.03
CA VAL A 181 14.47 -9.75 6.19
C VAL A 181 14.90 -8.59 7.08
N ASP A 182 16.02 -7.96 6.74
CA ASP A 182 16.48 -6.74 7.38
C ASP A 182 15.47 -5.61 7.09
N ALA A 183 14.76 -5.17 8.14
CA ALA A 183 13.73 -4.14 8.05
C ALA A 183 14.27 -2.81 7.51
N GLU A 184 15.54 -2.49 7.71
CA GLU A 184 16.18 -1.26 7.21
C GLU A 184 16.43 -1.30 5.70
N ARG A 185 16.34 -2.49 5.08
CA ARG A 185 16.54 -2.71 3.64
C ARG A 185 15.24 -2.80 2.85
N VAL A 186 14.08 -2.72 3.50
CA VAL A 186 12.79 -2.76 2.81
C VAL A 186 12.56 -1.41 2.14
N VAL A 187 12.52 -1.43 0.81
CA VAL A 187 12.25 -0.26 -0.02
C VAL A 187 10.75 0.03 -0.05
N CYS A 188 9.94 -1.01 -0.19
CA CYS A 188 8.49 -0.90 -0.13
C CYS A 188 7.83 -2.18 0.38
N ARG A 189 6.69 -1.99 1.02
CA ARG A 189 5.79 -3.03 1.52
C ARG A 189 4.39 -2.72 1.02
N PHE A 190 3.73 -3.73 0.45
CA PHE A 190 2.34 -3.67 0.04
C PHE A 190 1.58 -4.74 0.81
N ASP A 191 0.58 -4.32 1.57
CA ASP A 191 -0.33 -5.22 2.28
C ASP A 191 -1.70 -5.13 1.62
N VAL A 192 -2.27 -6.27 1.30
CA VAL A 192 -3.65 -6.43 0.83
C VAL A 192 -4.35 -7.27 1.88
N SER A 193 -5.46 -6.76 2.43
CA SER A 193 -6.25 -7.51 3.38
C SER A 193 -7.60 -7.85 2.78
N ALA A 194 -7.98 -9.12 2.88
CA ALA A 194 -9.25 -9.62 2.35
C ALA A 194 -10.48 -8.99 3.01
N VAL A 195 -10.32 -8.33 4.18
CA VAL A 195 -11.42 -7.63 4.86
C VAL A 195 -11.69 -6.24 4.25
N PHE A 196 -10.67 -5.60 3.69
CA PHE A 196 -10.77 -4.24 3.14
C PHE A 196 -10.86 -4.23 1.60
N ASP A 197 -10.56 -5.35 0.95
CA ASP A 197 -10.63 -5.50 -0.51
C ASP A 197 -12.09 -5.50 -1.01
N ASP A 198 -13.02 -6.11 -0.25
CA ASP A 198 -14.47 -6.13 -0.54
C ASP A 198 -15.12 -4.72 -0.58
N ASP A 199 -14.49 -3.69 0.00
CA ASP A 199 -14.98 -2.30 -0.01
C ASP A 199 -14.48 -1.47 -1.22
N ALA A 200 -13.46 -1.94 -1.96
CA ALA A 200 -12.83 -1.18 -3.04
C ALA A 200 -13.46 -1.45 -4.43
N ASP A 201 -14.12 -2.59 -4.62
CA ASP A 201 -14.75 -2.98 -5.88
C ASP A 201 -16.05 -2.18 -6.19
N ASP A 202 -16.58 -1.39 -5.24
CA ASP A 202 -17.81 -0.59 -5.40
C ASP A 202 -17.56 0.87 -5.89
N VAL A 203 -16.33 1.26 -6.25
CA VAL A 203 -16.00 2.67 -6.59
C VAL A 203 -15.49 2.90 -8.03
N ILE A 204 -15.58 1.93 -8.94
CA ILE A 204 -15.21 2.14 -10.36
C ILE A 204 -16.36 1.76 -11.30
N GLU A 205 -17.47 2.51 -11.25
CA GLU A 205 -18.41 2.63 -12.36
C GLU A 205 -19.06 4.04 -12.34
N ASP A 206 -18.32 5.10 -12.68
CA ASP A 206 -18.92 6.32 -13.30
C ASP A 206 -17.87 7.35 -13.81
N ASP A 207 -16.88 6.93 -14.62
CA ASP A 207 -16.05 7.88 -15.41
C ASP A 207 -16.63 8.15 -16.82
N ASP A 208 -17.93 7.91 -17.02
CA ASP A 208 -18.63 8.16 -18.31
C ASP A 208 -19.54 9.41 -18.28
N LEU A 209 -19.40 10.32 -17.30
CA LEU A 209 -20.28 11.51 -17.16
C LEU A 209 -19.62 12.88 -17.38
N LEU A 210 -18.50 12.97 -18.11
CA LEU A 210 -17.88 14.26 -18.45
C LEU A 210 -17.76 14.57 -19.96
N GLU A 211 -18.65 14.08 -20.81
CA GLU A 211 -18.69 14.50 -22.24
C GLU A 211 -19.93 15.31 -22.68
N ASP A 212 -20.95 15.51 -21.84
CA ASP A 212 -22.25 16.04 -22.32
C ASP A 212 -22.67 17.44 -21.79
N ALA A 213 -21.69 18.31 -21.47
CA ALA A 213 -21.97 19.69 -21.02
C ALA A 213 -21.36 20.80 -21.87
N LEU A 214 -21.04 20.54 -23.14
CA LEU A 214 -20.77 21.61 -24.11
C LEU A 214 -22.02 21.84 -24.96
N ASP A 215 -22.79 22.86 -24.58
CA ASP A 215 -23.96 23.35 -25.31
C ASP A 215 -23.59 23.66 -26.79
N PRO A 216 -24.11 22.91 -27.77
CA PRO A 216 -23.79 23.12 -29.18
C PRO A 216 -24.40 24.41 -29.76
N ASP A 217 -25.23 25.14 -29.01
CA ASP A 217 -25.85 26.40 -29.48
C ASP A 217 -24.98 27.65 -29.22
N LEU A 218 -23.83 27.56 -28.52
CA LEU A 218 -22.96 28.72 -28.28
C LEU A 218 -21.88 28.96 -29.36
N VAL A 219 -21.76 28.07 -30.35
CA VAL A 219 -20.75 28.15 -31.42
C VAL A 219 -21.29 28.68 -32.76
N ALA A 220 -22.56 29.09 -32.82
CA ALA A 220 -23.21 29.51 -34.07
C ALA A 220 -23.76 30.95 -34.04
N ALA A 221 -23.09 31.88 -33.34
CA ALA A 221 -23.43 33.30 -33.38
C ALA A 221 -22.20 34.18 -33.63
N GLY A 222 -21.87 34.33 -34.91
CA GLY A 222 -21.34 35.59 -35.43
C GLY A 222 -19.88 35.57 -35.88
N LEU A 223 -19.57 34.86 -36.96
CA LEU A 223 -18.43 35.18 -37.84
C LEU A 223 -18.74 34.77 -39.28
N ASP A 224 -19.54 35.59 -39.96
CA ASP A 224 -19.74 35.68 -41.42
C ASP A 224 -20.25 37.13 -41.64
N GLU A 225 -19.82 38.00 -42.54
CA GLU A 225 -18.88 38.02 -43.67
C GLU A 225 -18.56 39.52 -43.92
N ASP A 226 -17.33 39.82 -44.36
CA ASP A 226 -16.94 40.89 -45.30
C ASP A 226 -17.42 42.36 -45.13
N GLU A 227 -16.51 43.24 -44.72
CA GLU A 227 -16.42 44.63 -45.23
C GLU A 227 -14.96 44.99 -45.60
N ASP A 228 -14.70 44.89 -46.91
CA ASP A 228 -13.98 45.84 -47.76
C ASP A 228 -12.62 46.48 -47.34
N LEU A 229 -11.57 45.93 -47.97
CA LEU A 229 -10.55 46.60 -48.78
C LEU A 229 -9.78 47.83 -48.23
N GLU A 230 -8.47 47.66 -48.02
CA GLU A 230 -7.48 48.59 -48.60
C GLU A 230 -6.31 47.83 -49.28
N PRO A 231 -5.97 48.16 -50.54
CA PRO A 231 -4.89 47.52 -51.28
C PRO A 231 -3.52 48.07 -50.83
N LEU A 232 -2.58 47.16 -50.51
CA LEU A 232 -1.18 47.52 -50.30
C LEU A 232 -0.53 47.85 -51.65
N ASP A 233 -0.56 49.14 -52.02
CA ASP A 233 0.23 49.67 -53.11
C ASP A 233 1.73 49.62 -52.78
N ALA A 234 2.50 49.15 -53.75
CA ALA A 234 3.93 48.98 -53.72
C ALA A 234 4.70 50.31 -53.72
N ASP A 235 5.84 50.30 -53.01
CA ASP A 235 7.07 51.09 -53.24
C ASP A 235 6.95 52.60 -53.54
N ARG A 236 7.37 53.45 -52.58
CA ARG A 236 8.56 54.36 -52.70
C ARG A 236 8.64 55.46 -51.64
N LEU A 237 9.87 55.64 -51.13
CA LEU A 237 10.52 56.88 -50.69
C LEU A 237 9.98 57.60 -49.43
N ARG A 238 10.76 57.50 -48.34
CA ARG A 238 11.71 58.56 -47.95
C ARG A 238 12.76 58.07 -46.98
#